data_AF-A0A1K1LMJ7-F1
#
_entry.id   AF-A0A1K1LMJ7-F1
#
_cell.length_a   1.000
_cell.length_b   1.000
_cell.length_c   1.000
_cell.angle_alpha   90.00
_cell.angle_beta   90.00
_cell.angle_gamma   90.00
#
_symmetry.space_group_name_H-M   'P 1'
#
loop_
_entity.id
_entity.type
_entity.pdbx_description
1 polymer ?
#
loop_
_entity_poly.entity_id
_entity_poly.type
_entity_poly.pdbx_seq_one_letter_code
_entity_poly.pdbx_strand_id
1 'polypeptide(L)'
;MDGYDSLKYFFFRLVLLVGTNTLGLLLGKVLLWCVANFVPASAEGVKTFLVSDATGSVFASVVMAFLLALVFRDDAKKHAAYDDMDAVPVAIVLLLLLAIYFVPSIFYNPNDITKSVSTMYYAFYYPTRWLTEIFGAAMKTAAAVGMTIVLGVQMTVYQVTYSAYKKAHPFLFRHDSTESETAE
;
A
#
# COMPACT_ATOMS: atom_id res chain seq x y z
N MET A 1 10.03 19.16 -12.84
CA MET A 1 10.71 17.96 -12.32
C MET A 1 11.47 17.32 -13.47
N ASP A 2 12.80 17.19 -13.40
CA ASP A 2 13.58 16.56 -14.46
C ASP A 2 13.23 15.07 -14.57
N GLY A 3 13.23 14.50 -15.78
CA GLY A 3 12.80 13.12 -16.01
C GLY A 3 13.54 12.06 -15.19
N TYR A 4 14.75 12.38 -14.71
CA TYR A 4 15.56 11.54 -13.83
C TYR A 4 15.00 11.46 -12.39
N ASP A 5 14.46 12.56 -11.86
CA ASP A 5 13.90 12.59 -10.50
C ASP A 5 12.56 11.84 -10.44
N SER A 6 11.75 11.96 -11.51
CA SER A 6 10.51 11.19 -11.65
C SER A 6 10.76 9.68 -11.70
N LEU A 7 11.86 9.27 -12.35
CA LEU A 7 12.24 7.87 -12.48
C LEU A 7 12.76 7.29 -11.15
N LYS A 8 13.57 8.05 -10.40
CA LYS A 8 13.98 7.67 -9.03
C LYS A 8 12.79 7.51 -8.09
N TYR A 9 11.89 8.49 -8.11
CA TYR A 9 10.66 8.46 -7.33
C TYR A 9 9.85 7.20 -7.60
N PHE A 10 9.73 6.82 -8.88
CA PHE A 10 9.07 5.59 -9.28
C PHE A 10 9.75 4.34 -8.72
N PHE A 11 11.06 4.16 -8.94
CA PHE A 11 11.78 2.98 -8.45
C PHE A 11 11.76 2.85 -6.93
N PHE A 12 11.88 3.97 -6.22
CA PHE A 12 11.81 3.98 -4.76
C PHE A 12 10.46 3.47 -4.25
N ARG A 13 9.36 3.94 -4.84
CA ARG A 13 8.01 3.51 -4.47
C ARG A 13 7.73 2.04 -4.84
N LEU A 14 8.31 1.56 -5.93
CA LEU A 14 8.25 0.16 -6.32
C LEU A 14 8.96 -0.74 -5.29
N VAL A 15 10.18 -0.37 -4.90
CA VAL A 15 10.94 -1.08 -3.86
C VAL A 15 10.18 -1.07 -2.53
N LEU A 16 9.57 0.06 -2.17
CA LEU A 16 8.73 0.16 -0.97
C LEU A 16 7.51 -0.76 -1.03
N LEU A 17 6.80 -0.87 -2.16
CA LEU A 17 5.68 -1.81 -2.28
C LEU A 17 6.15 -3.25 -2.06
N VAL A 18 7.23 -3.67 -2.73
CA VAL A 18 7.75 -5.04 -2.60
C VAL A 18 8.23 -5.30 -1.17
N GLY A 19 8.92 -4.34 -0.56
CA GLY A 19 9.39 -4.41 0.81
C GLY A 19 8.25 -4.47 1.84
N THR A 20 7.24 -3.60 1.70
CA THR A 20 6.07 -3.59 2.59
C THR A 20 5.22 -4.83 2.44
N ASN A 21 5.10 -5.39 1.23
CA ASN A 21 4.45 -6.67 1.00
C ASN A 21 5.19 -7.81 1.72
N THR A 22 6.53 -7.87 1.58
CA THR A 22 7.37 -8.87 2.25
C THR A 22 7.26 -8.75 3.77
N LEU A 23 7.28 -7.52 4.31
CA LEU A 23 7.04 -7.26 5.72
C LEU A 23 5.61 -7.67 6.13
N GLY A 24 4.60 -7.35 5.33
CA GLY A 24 3.22 -7.77 5.58
C GLY A 24 3.09 -9.28 5.72
N LEU A 25 3.76 -10.06 4.86
CA LEU A 25 3.81 -11.52 4.96
C LEU A 25 4.48 -12.00 6.26
N LEU A 26 5.61 -11.41 6.63
CA LEU A 26 6.31 -11.74 7.89
C LEU A 26 5.45 -11.41 9.12
N LEU A 27 4.86 -10.22 9.14
CA LEU A 27 4.03 -9.76 10.27
C LEU A 27 2.70 -10.54 10.34
N GLY A 28 2.09 -10.85 9.19
CA GLY A 28 0.88 -11.65 9.06
C GLY A 28 1.03 -13.10 9.49
N LYS A 29 2.12 -13.77 9.09
CA LYS A 29 2.34 -15.18 9.42
C LYS A 29 3.15 -15.40 10.68
N VAL A 30 4.31 -14.74 10.80
CA VAL A 30 5.29 -15.04 11.84
C VAL A 30 4.89 -14.38 13.15
N LEU A 31 4.57 -13.08 13.16
CA LEU A 31 4.25 -12.40 14.41
C LEU A 31 2.93 -12.88 15.02
N LEU A 32 1.87 -13.05 14.22
CA LEU A 32 0.61 -13.57 14.76
C LEU A 32 0.76 -14.98 15.31
N TRP A 33 1.57 -15.82 14.66
CA TRP A 33 1.91 -17.14 15.18
C TRP A 33 2.69 -17.04 16.51
N CYS A 34 3.66 -16.12 16.61
CA CYS A 34 4.37 -15.86 17.88
C CYS A 34 3.40 -15.43 18.98
N VAL A 35 2.48 -14.50 18.70
CA VAL A 35 1.45 -14.06 19.67
C VAL A 35 0.57 -15.23 20.09
N ALA A 36 0.18 -16.09 19.16
CA ALA A 36 -0.66 -17.26 19.42
C ALA A 36 0.00 -18.28 20.38
N ASN A 37 1.33 -18.30 20.49
CA ASN A 37 2.05 -19.16 21.45
C ASN A 37 1.95 -18.66 22.90
N PHE A 38 1.64 -17.38 23.12
CA PHE A 38 1.43 -16.82 24.45
C PHE A 38 -0.04 -16.85 24.90
N VAL A 39 -0.94 -17.32 24.04
CA VAL A 39 -2.37 -17.46 24.36
C VAL A 39 -2.57 -18.72 25.21
N PRO A 40 -3.26 -18.61 26.37
CA PRO A 40 -3.51 -19.77 27.24
C PRO A 40 -4.40 -20.81 26.54
N ALA A 41 -4.22 -22.08 26.91
CA ALA A 41 -4.96 -23.21 26.31
C ALA A 41 -6.49 -23.09 26.48
N SER A 42 -6.96 -22.39 27.51
CA SER A 42 -8.39 -22.10 27.73
C SER A 42 -9.01 -21.20 26.66
N ALA A 43 -8.20 -20.57 25.80
CA ALA A 43 -8.63 -19.68 24.73
C ALA A 43 -8.26 -20.25 23.34
N GLU A 44 -8.51 -21.54 23.12
CA GLU A 44 -8.23 -22.23 21.84
C GLU A 44 -8.82 -21.52 20.62
N GLY A 45 -10.05 -20.99 20.74
CA GLY A 45 -10.67 -20.21 19.68
C GLY A 45 -9.86 -18.98 19.24
N VAL A 46 -9.23 -18.28 20.19
CA VAL A 46 -8.35 -17.13 19.91
C VAL A 46 -7.07 -17.58 19.22
N LYS A 47 -6.51 -18.71 19.66
CA LYS A 47 -5.31 -19.30 19.05
C LYS A 47 -5.57 -19.66 17.58
N THR A 48 -6.67 -20.38 17.32
CA THR A 48 -7.10 -20.76 15.97
C THR A 48 -7.37 -19.54 15.09
N PHE A 49 -8.00 -18.50 15.63
CA PHE A 49 -8.21 -17.25 14.91
C PHE A 49 -6.88 -16.58 14.50
N LEU A 50 -5.92 -16.46 15.42
CA LEU A 50 -4.63 -15.80 15.19
C LEU A 50 -3.77 -16.53 14.16
N VAL A 51 -3.80 -17.86 14.14
CA VAL A 51 -2.99 -18.67 13.19
C VAL A 51 -3.71 -18.95 11.87
N SER A 52 -4.96 -18.51 11.71
CA SER A 52 -5.70 -18.71 10.47
C SER A 52 -5.09 -17.91 9.32
N ASP A 53 -5.05 -18.52 8.13
CA ASP A 53 -4.52 -17.86 6.93
C ASP A 53 -5.32 -16.61 6.56
N ALA A 54 -6.63 -16.59 6.83
CA ALA A 54 -7.51 -15.44 6.62
C ALA A 54 -7.10 -14.25 7.50
N THR A 55 -6.98 -14.46 8.82
CA THR A 55 -6.58 -13.40 9.76
C THR A 55 -5.19 -12.87 9.46
N GLY A 56 -4.22 -13.76 9.21
CA GLY A 56 -2.87 -13.35 8.83
C GLY A 56 -2.83 -12.55 7.53
N SER A 57 -3.67 -12.92 6.55
CA SER A 57 -3.81 -12.16 5.30
C SER A 57 -4.43 -10.77 5.51
N VAL A 58 -5.49 -10.66 6.32
CA VAL A 58 -6.08 -9.36 6.68
C VAL A 58 -5.06 -8.48 7.39
N PHE A 59 -4.34 -9.04 8.38
CA PHE A 59 -3.33 -8.30 9.12
C PHE A 59 -2.18 -7.83 8.21
N ALA A 60 -1.71 -8.69 7.31
CA ALA A 60 -0.73 -8.33 6.29
C ALA A 60 -1.22 -7.17 5.40
N SER A 61 -2.48 -7.22 4.96
CA SER A 61 -3.14 -6.14 4.20
C SER A 61 -3.12 -4.81 4.96
N VAL A 62 -3.50 -4.83 6.24
CA VAL A 62 -3.56 -3.63 7.09
C VAL A 62 -2.17 -3.03 7.31
N VAL A 63 -1.18 -3.88 7.63
CA VAL A 63 0.22 -3.47 7.80
C VAL A 63 0.76 -2.84 6.51
N MET A 64 0.53 -3.48 5.37
CA MET A 64 0.95 -2.97 4.07
C MET A 64 0.32 -1.60 3.79
N ALA A 65 -1.00 -1.47 3.98
CA ALA A 65 -1.71 -0.21 3.79
C ALA A 65 -1.21 0.88 4.73
N PHE A 66 -0.89 0.55 5.99
CA PHE A 66 -0.36 1.50 6.96
C PHE A 66 1.04 2.00 6.59
N LEU A 67 1.96 1.11 6.23
CA LEU A 67 3.33 1.50 5.87
C LEU A 67 3.36 2.35 4.60
N LEU A 68 2.56 1.99 3.59
CA LEU A 68 2.40 2.83 2.39
C LEU A 68 1.79 4.18 2.74
N ALA A 69 0.85 4.24 3.69
CA ALA A 69 0.20 5.50 4.07
C ALA A 69 1.20 6.49 4.66
N LEU A 70 2.20 6.03 5.41
CA LEU A 70 3.27 6.89 5.91
C LEU A 70 4.07 7.54 4.77
N VAL A 71 4.36 6.79 3.72
CA VAL A 71 5.09 7.27 2.54
C VAL A 71 4.26 8.28 1.76
N PHE A 72 3.00 7.94 1.44
CA PHE A 72 2.12 8.84 0.70
C PHE A 72 1.79 10.11 1.49
N ARG A 73 1.73 10.02 2.83
CA ARG A 73 1.61 11.19 3.71
C ARG A 73 2.83 12.11 3.61
N ASP A 74 4.04 11.55 3.63
CA ASP A 74 5.27 12.34 3.52
C ASP A 74 5.36 13.02 2.15
N ASP A 75 5.06 12.29 1.08
CA ASP A 75 5.07 12.84 -0.28
C ASP A 75 3.99 13.92 -0.48
N ALA A 76 2.80 13.74 0.08
CA ALA A 76 1.75 14.76 0.05
C ALA A 76 2.20 16.07 0.70
N LYS A 77 2.96 16.02 1.80
CA LYS A 77 3.50 17.22 2.46
C LYS A 77 4.56 17.91 1.60
N LYS A 78 5.46 17.14 0.98
CA LYS A 78 6.48 17.68 0.07
C LYS A 78 5.84 18.35 -1.14
N HIS A 79 4.92 17.66 -1.81
CA HIS A 79 4.22 18.23 -2.97
C HIS A 79 3.37 19.44 -2.58
N ALA A 80 2.76 19.44 -1.38
CA ALA A 80 2.08 20.62 -0.87
C ALA A 80 3.04 21.79 -0.66
N ALA A 81 4.24 21.57 -0.10
CA ALA A 81 5.23 22.61 0.15
C ALA A 81 5.79 23.27 -1.13
N TYR A 82 5.85 22.54 -2.25
CA TYR A 82 6.32 23.05 -3.54
C TYR A 82 5.20 23.51 -4.48
N ASP A 83 3.96 23.54 -4.01
CA ASP A 83 2.74 23.80 -4.80
C ASP A 83 2.61 22.97 -6.10
N ASP A 84 3.14 21.74 -6.08
CA ASP A 84 3.20 20.85 -7.24
C ASP A 84 2.12 19.76 -7.13
N MET A 85 0.84 20.19 -7.04
CA MET A 85 -0.26 19.23 -7.01
C MET A 85 -0.52 18.65 -8.39
N ASP A 86 0.32 17.72 -8.80
CA ASP A 86 -0.03 16.85 -9.90
C ASP A 86 -0.51 15.50 -9.38
N ALA A 87 -1.85 15.33 -9.37
CA ALA A 87 -2.48 14.06 -9.01
C ALA A 87 -2.23 12.98 -10.07
N VAL A 88 -1.82 13.35 -11.29
CA VAL A 88 -1.60 12.43 -12.40
C VAL A 88 -0.38 11.52 -12.15
N PRO A 89 0.83 12.01 -11.81
CA PRO A 89 1.96 11.18 -11.42
C PRO A 89 1.65 10.22 -10.27
N VAL A 90 0.89 10.69 -9.27
CA VAL A 90 0.49 9.86 -8.13
C VAL A 90 -0.42 8.73 -8.60
N ALA A 91 -1.41 9.02 -9.44
CA ALA A 91 -2.31 8.01 -10.01
C ALA A 91 -1.57 7.02 -10.91
N ILE A 92 -0.63 7.48 -11.74
CA ILE A 92 0.21 6.63 -12.59
C ILE A 92 1.01 5.66 -11.71
N VAL A 93 1.64 6.15 -10.63
CA VAL A 93 2.37 5.28 -9.71
C VAL A 93 1.43 4.26 -9.09
N LEU A 94 0.26 4.66 -8.60
CA LEU A 94 -0.72 3.72 -8.04
C LEU A 94 -1.15 2.64 -9.06
N LEU A 95 -1.39 2.99 -10.33
CA LEU A 95 -1.72 2.03 -11.38
C LEU A 95 -0.56 1.06 -11.67
N LEU A 96 0.68 1.53 -11.64
CA LEU A 96 1.84 0.67 -11.82
C LEU A 96 2.02 -0.29 -10.63
N LEU A 97 1.80 0.18 -9.40
CA LEU A 97 1.77 -0.68 -8.21
C LEU A 97 0.67 -1.76 -8.31
N LEU A 98 -0.51 -1.39 -8.83
CA LEU A 98 -1.58 -2.35 -9.12
C LEU A 98 -1.11 -3.40 -10.14
N ALA A 99 -0.50 -2.98 -11.25
CA ALA A 99 -0.03 -3.88 -12.29
C ALA A 99 1.03 -4.87 -11.78
N ILE A 100 1.98 -4.42 -10.98
CA ILE A 100 3.04 -5.27 -10.40
C ILE A 100 2.45 -6.40 -9.54
N TYR A 101 1.35 -6.11 -8.84
CA TYR A 101 0.68 -7.09 -7.99
C TYR A 101 -0.30 -7.98 -8.77
N PHE A 102 -1.01 -7.40 -9.74
CA PHE A 102 -2.07 -8.07 -10.49
C PHE A 102 -1.54 -8.93 -11.63
N VAL A 103 -0.57 -8.44 -12.41
CA VAL A 103 -0.05 -9.14 -13.61
C VAL A 103 0.46 -10.56 -13.27
N PRO A 104 1.22 -10.79 -12.18
CA PRO A 104 1.60 -12.14 -11.76
C PRO A 104 0.40 -13.09 -11.59
N SER A 105 -0.74 -12.60 -11.09
CA SER A 105 -1.94 -13.42 -10.88
C SER A 105 -2.63 -13.87 -12.18
N ILE A 106 -2.40 -13.16 -13.28
CA ILE A 106 -2.97 -13.51 -14.60
C ILE A 106 -2.33 -14.79 -15.13
N PHE A 107 -1.01 -14.90 -14.95
CA PHE A 107 -0.17 -16.00 -15.43
C PHE A 107 -0.09 -17.18 -14.47
N TYR A 108 -0.69 -17.07 -13.28
CA TYR A 108 -0.75 -18.18 -12.34
C TYR A 108 -1.65 -19.30 -12.89
N ASN A 109 -1.04 -20.44 -13.19
CA ASN A 109 -1.74 -21.69 -13.51
C ASN A 109 -1.36 -22.76 -12.47
N PRO A 110 -2.31 -23.21 -11.62
CA PRO A 110 -2.02 -24.20 -10.58
C PRO A 110 -1.62 -25.57 -11.14
N ASN A 111 -1.92 -25.86 -12.40
CA ASN A 111 -1.68 -27.16 -13.02
C ASN A 111 -0.30 -27.30 -13.68
N ASP A 112 0.46 -26.21 -13.82
CA ASP A 112 1.68 -26.18 -14.64
C ASP A 112 2.78 -25.29 -14.05
N ILE A 113 3.09 -25.52 -12.77
CA ILE A 113 3.93 -24.63 -11.98
C ILE A 113 4.83 -25.40 -11.00
N THR A 114 6.11 -25.02 -10.95
CA THR A 114 7.04 -25.57 -9.95
C THR A 114 6.68 -25.05 -8.54
N LYS A 115 6.93 -25.87 -7.52
CA LYS A 115 6.61 -25.53 -6.11
C LYS A 115 7.21 -24.18 -5.66
N SER A 116 8.41 -23.85 -6.14
CA SER A 116 9.10 -22.59 -5.83
C SER A 116 8.38 -21.37 -6.41
N VAL A 117 7.95 -21.48 -7.66
CA VAL A 117 7.21 -20.41 -8.34
C VAL A 117 5.83 -20.23 -7.69
N SER A 118 5.18 -21.33 -7.30
CA SER A 118 3.90 -21.28 -6.58
C SER A 118 4.04 -20.54 -5.26
N THR A 119 5.09 -20.85 -4.49
CA THR A 119 5.39 -20.18 -3.22
C THR A 119 5.60 -18.68 -3.40
N MET A 120 6.33 -18.27 -4.44
CA MET A 120 6.56 -16.86 -4.75
C MET A 120 5.26 -16.14 -5.11
N TYR A 121 4.41 -16.72 -5.98
CA TYR A 121 3.10 -16.13 -6.29
C TYR A 121 2.22 -16.01 -5.06
N TYR A 122 2.20 -17.02 -4.19
CA TYR A 122 1.48 -16.96 -2.93
C TYR A 122 2.01 -15.86 -2.02
N ALA A 123 3.32 -15.64 -1.98
CA ALA A 123 3.92 -14.57 -1.18
C ALA A 123 3.49 -13.19 -1.70
N PHE A 124 3.46 -13.00 -3.02
CA PHE A 124 2.95 -11.76 -3.61
C PHE A 124 1.47 -11.55 -3.31
N TYR A 125 0.65 -12.58 -3.48
CA TYR A 125 -0.80 -12.52 -3.31
C TYR A 125 -1.27 -12.52 -1.83
N TYR A 126 -0.40 -12.90 -0.89
CA TYR A 126 -0.78 -13.17 0.49
C TYR A 126 -1.57 -12.05 1.18
N PRO A 127 -1.21 -10.75 1.09
CA PRO A 127 -2.00 -9.69 1.70
C PRO A 127 -3.44 -9.63 1.22
N THR A 128 -3.76 -10.02 0.00
CA THR A 128 -5.13 -9.93 -0.56
C THR A 128 -5.88 -11.25 -0.51
N ARG A 129 -5.24 -12.31 0.01
CA ARG A 129 -5.80 -13.66 0.07
C ARG A 129 -7.07 -13.78 0.91
N TRP A 130 -7.28 -12.89 1.88
CA TRP A 130 -8.48 -12.84 2.69
C TRP A 130 -9.76 -12.71 1.86
N LEU A 131 -9.70 -12.09 0.67
CA LEU A 131 -10.86 -12.04 -0.23
C LEU A 131 -11.24 -13.42 -0.78
N THR A 132 -10.27 -14.29 -1.01
CA THR A 132 -10.54 -15.69 -1.41
C THR A 132 -10.94 -16.55 -0.22
N GLU A 133 -10.26 -16.42 0.91
CA GLU A 133 -10.53 -17.26 2.09
C GLU A 133 -11.87 -16.92 2.77
N ILE A 134 -12.24 -15.64 2.83
CA ILE A 134 -13.45 -15.18 3.54
C ILE A 134 -14.66 -15.11 2.59
N PHE A 135 -14.45 -14.67 1.35
CA PHE A 135 -15.55 -14.39 0.41
C PHE A 135 -15.59 -15.35 -0.78
N GLY A 136 -14.66 -16.31 -0.88
CA GLY A 136 -14.63 -17.26 -2.01
C GLY A 136 -14.29 -16.60 -3.35
N ALA A 137 -13.72 -15.39 -3.35
CA ALA A 137 -13.37 -14.70 -4.59
C ALA A 137 -12.31 -15.49 -5.37
N ALA A 138 -12.37 -15.47 -6.70
CA ALA A 138 -11.29 -16.00 -7.52
C ALA A 138 -9.98 -15.25 -7.24
N MET A 139 -8.83 -15.94 -7.30
CA MET A 139 -7.51 -15.35 -7.01
C MET A 139 -7.26 -14.05 -7.78
N LYS A 140 -7.61 -14.02 -9.08
CA LYS A 140 -7.47 -12.84 -9.94
C LYS A 140 -8.32 -11.66 -9.42
N THR A 141 -9.57 -11.94 -9.05
CA THR A 141 -10.48 -10.94 -8.47
C THR A 141 -9.96 -10.44 -7.13
N ALA A 142 -9.50 -11.35 -6.26
CA ALA A 142 -8.92 -10.99 -4.98
C ALA A 142 -7.67 -10.11 -5.13
N ALA A 143 -6.79 -10.42 -6.07
CA ALA A 143 -5.60 -9.61 -6.36
C ALA A 143 -5.97 -8.20 -6.87
N ALA A 144 -6.89 -8.12 -7.85
CA ALA A 144 -7.33 -6.84 -8.41
C ALA A 144 -8.04 -5.97 -7.37
N VAL A 145 -9.07 -6.52 -6.73
CA VAL A 145 -9.92 -5.77 -5.79
C VAL A 145 -9.17 -5.45 -4.52
N GLY A 146 -8.47 -6.43 -3.93
CA GLY A 146 -7.72 -6.24 -2.69
C GLY A 146 -6.64 -5.17 -2.83
N MET A 147 -5.88 -5.19 -3.92
CA MET A 147 -4.86 -4.17 -4.16
C MET A 147 -5.50 -2.80 -4.48
N THR A 148 -6.60 -2.77 -5.23
CA THR A 148 -7.33 -1.52 -5.50
C THR A 148 -7.82 -0.86 -4.20
N ILE A 149 -8.29 -1.64 -3.23
CA ILE A 149 -8.68 -1.12 -1.91
C ILE A 149 -7.46 -0.50 -1.21
N VAL A 150 -6.33 -1.21 -1.16
CA VAL A 150 -5.11 -0.71 -0.51
C VAL A 150 -4.63 0.59 -1.17
N LEU A 151 -4.62 0.66 -2.49
CA LEU A 151 -4.21 1.83 -3.26
C LEU A 151 -5.19 2.99 -3.13
N GLY A 152 -6.49 2.70 -3.07
CA GLY A 152 -7.53 3.69 -2.80
C GLY A 152 -7.30 4.40 -1.47
N VAL A 153 -6.98 3.63 -0.41
CA VAL A 153 -6.59 4.19 0.89
C VAL A 153 -5.38 5.12 0.75
N GLN A 154 -4.37 4.74 -0.04
CA GLN A 154 -3.19 5.59 -0.25
C GLN A 154 -3.53 6.92 -0.95
N MET A 155 -4.40 6.87 -1.96
CA MET A 155 -4.87 8.06 -2.65
C MET A 155 -5.63 8.99 -1.70
N THR A 156 -6.51 8.45 -0.85
CA THR A 156 -7.24 9.23 0.14
C THR A 156 -6.29 9.86 1.16
N VAL A 157 -5.33 9.10 1.70
CA VAL A 157 -4.32 9.63 2.64
C VAL A 157 -3.53 10.77 2.02
N TYR A 158 -3.11 10.61 0.75
CA TYR A 158 -2.39 11.64 0.02
C TYR A 158 -3.22 12.93 -0.11
N GLN A 159 -4.45 12.82 -0.61
CA GLN A 159 -5.34 13.99 -0.81
C GLN A 159 -5.64 14.72 0.50
N VAL A 160 -6.03 13.98 1.54
CA VAL A 160 -6.36 14.56 2.86
C VAL A 160 -5.14 15.27 3.45
N THR A 161 -3.96 14.65 3.37
CA THR A 161 -2.72 15.23 3.91
C THR A 161 -2.32 16.47 3.14
N TYR A 162 -2.40 16.44 1.81
CA TYR A 162 -2.07 17.58 0.96
C TYR A 162 -2.95 18.79 1.31
N SER A 163 -4.27 18.61 1.34
CA SER A 163 -5.22 19.68 1.66
C SER A 163 -5.05 20.20 3.09
N ALA A 164 -4.83 19.30 4.07
CA ALA A 164 -4.60 19.69 5.45
C ALA A 164 -3.29 20.48 5.62
N TYR A 165 -2.23 20.10 4.92
CA TYR A 165 -0.95 20.77 4.99
C TYR A 165 -1.03 22.21 4.47
N LYS A 166 -1.67 22.41 3.31
CA LYS A 166 -1.92 23.76 2.76
C LYS A 166 -2.73 24.64 3.69
N LYS A 167 -3.81 24.09 4.27
CA LYS A 167 -4.65 24.83 5.23
C LYS A 167 -3.88 25.24 6.48
N ALA A 168 -2.96 24.41 6.94
CA ALA A 168 -2.16 24.67 8.14
C ALA A 168 -1.01 25.67 7.90
N HIS A 169 -0.51 25.82 6.67
CA HIS A 169 0.64 26.66 6.35
C HIS A 169 0.33 27.71 5.26
N PRO A 170 -0.68 28.57 5.43
CA PRO A 170 -1.14 29.48 4.37
C PRO A 170 -0.09 30.52 3.94
N PHE A 171 0.85 30.86 4.82
CA PHE A 171 1.90 31.86 4.59
C PHE A 171 3.02 31.37 3.65
N LEU A 172 3.19 30.07 3.46
CA LEU A 172 4.11 29.52 2.44
C LEU A 172 3.54 29.63 1.01
N PHE A 173 2.24 29.95 0.88
CA PHE A 173 1.50 29.91 -0.39
C PHE A 173 0.81 31.24 -0.72
N ARG A 174 1.04 32.27 0.09
CA ARG A 174 0.64 33.64 -0.24
C ARG A 174 1.68 34.17 -1.22
N HIS A 175 1.42 34.04 -2.52
CA HIS A 175 2.15 34.84 -3.49
C HIS A 175 1.96 36.32 -3.14
N ASP A 176 3.05 37.06 -3.11
CA ASP A 176 3.12 38.50 -2.89
C ASP A 176 2.08 39.23 -3.76
N SER A 177 0.93 39.51 -3.15
CA SER A 177 0.02 40.58 -3.56
C SER A 177 0.52 41.93 -3.04
N THR A 178 1.64 41.93 -2.32
CA THR A 178 2.21 43.11 -1.66
C THR A 178 3.26 43.83 -2.52
N GLU A 179 3.82 43.19 -3.56
CA GLU A 179 4.81 43.85 -4.43
C GLU A 179 4.16 44.74 -5.51
N SER A 180 2.85 44.62 -5.78
CA SER A 180 2.16 45.50 -6.74
C SER A 180 1.58 46.77 -6.13
N GLU A 181 1.44 46.89 -4.79
CA GLU A 181 0.90 48.10 -4.14
C GLU A 181 1.99 49.12 -3.75
N THR A 182 3.26 48.75 -3.78
CA THR A 182 4.38 49.68 -3.51
C THR A 182 5.00 50.27 -4.78
N ALA A 183 4.39 50.03 -5.95
CA ALA A 183 4.87 50.51 -7.26
C ALA A 183 3.93 51.53 -7.93
N GLU A 184 2.93 52.07 -7.21
CA GLU A 184 2.13 53.23 -7.63
C GLU A 184 2.51 54.52 -6.88
#